data_AF-H0SS56-F1
#
_entry.id   AF-H0SS56-F1
#
_cell.length_a   1.000
_cell.length_b   1.000
_cell.length_c   1.000
_cell.angle_alpha   90.00
_cell.angle_beta   90.00
_cell.angle_gamma   90.00
#
_symmetry.space_group_name_H-M   'P 1'
#
loop_
_entity.id
_entity.type
_entity.pdbx_description
1 polymer ?
#
loop_
_entity_poly.entity_id
_entity_poly.type
_entity_poly.pdbx_seq_one_letter_code
_entity_poly.pdbx_strand_id
1 'polypeptide(L)' 'MEEEVQKKRRRRVKQTMTLTERLLRAAREARDMAKRLPPGIEQARQLRRAREAEAIVELDRFLTAPARSTPPRRP' A
#
# COMPACT_ATOMS: atom_id res chain seq x y z
N MET A 1 -14.05 -23.42 36.82
CA MET A 1 -12.95 -22.60 36.27
C MET A 1 -13.51 -21.94 35.03
N GLU A 2 -14.08 -20.74 35.17
CA GLU A 2 -14.58 -19.98 34.03
C GLU A 2 -13.39 -19.30 33.36
N GLU A 3 -13.01 -19.77 32.18
CA GLU A 3 -12.01 -19.08 31.38
C GLU A 3 -12.65 -17.84 30.75
N GLU A 4 -12.29 -16.66 31.25
CA GLU A 4 -12.58 -15.40 30.58
C GLU A 4 -11.90 -15.38 29.21
N VAL A 5 -12.68 -15.69 28.16
CA VAL A 5 -12.23 -15.47 26.79
C VAL A 5 -12.15 -13.95 26.57
N GLN A 6 -10.93 -13.40 26.72
CA GLN A 6 -10.64 -12.01 26.42
C GLN A 6 -11.09 -11.69 24.99
N LYS A 7 -12.22 -11.00 24.86
CA LYS A 7 -12.77 -10.57 23.57
C LYS A 7 -11.76 -9.65 22.89
N LYS A 8 -11.09 -10.18 21.87
CA LYS A 8 -10.08 -9.46 21.08
C LYS A 8 -10.70 -8.19 20.47
N ARG A 9 -10.34 -7.02 21.02
CA ARG A 9 -10.86 -5.73 20.56
C ARG A 9 -10.24 -5.35 19.23
N ARG A 10 -11.06 -5.03 18.22
CA ARG A 10 -10.57 -4.54 16.92
C ARG A 10 -9.86 -3.20 17.11
N ARG A 11 -8.60 -3.11 16.66
CA ARG A 11 -7.86 -1.83 16.65
C ARG A 11 -8.35 -0.97 15.49
N ARG A 12 -9.25 -0.03 15.77
CA ARG A 12 -9.72 0.96 14.79
C ARG A 12 -8.70 2.10 14.71
N VAL A 13 -7.92 2.14 13.64
CA VAL A 13 -6.98 3.24 13.37
C VAL A 13 -7.63 4.17 12.35
N LYS A 14 -7.74 5.47 12.67
CA LYS A 14 -8.11 6.49 11.69
C LYS A 14 -6.90 6.79 10.81
N GLN A 15 -7.00 6.48 9.53
CA GLN A 15 -5.98 6.88 8.55
C GLN A 15 -6.30 8.32 8.12
N THR A 16 -5.42 9.27 8.45
CA THR A 16 -5.56 10.68 8.06
C THR A 16 -5.04 10.95 6.66
N MET A 17 -4.20 10.05 6.15
CA MET A 17 -3.62 10.10 4.81
C MET A 17 -4.29 9.09 3.89
N THR A 18 -4.33 9.40 2.61
CA THR A 18 -4.88 8.48 1.60
C THR A 18 -4.02 7.22 1.50
N LEU A 19 -4.56 6.16 0.90
CA LEU A 19 -3.79 4.94 0.64
C LEU A 19 -2.57 5.25 -0.23
N THR A 20 -2.79 5.99 -1.32
CA THR A 20 -1.77 6.41 -2.29
C THR A 20 -0.63 7.18 -1.61
N GLU A 21 -0.96 8.17 -0.77
CA GLU A 21 0.06 8.96 -0.07
C GLU A 21 0.92 8.11 0.88
N ARG A 22 0.30 7.16 1.59
CA ARG A 22 1.03 6.26 2.49
C ARG A 22 1.94 5.30 1.72
N LEU A 23 1.49 4.79 0.57
CA LEU A 23 2.31 3.94 -0.29
C LEU A 23 3.49 4.70 -0.89
N LEU A 24 3.27 5.93 -1.38
CA LEU A 24 4.35 6.79 -1.90
C LEU A 24 5.37 7.14 -0.80
N ARG A 25 4.91 7.40 0.43
CA ARG A 25 5.81 7.59 1.58
C ARG A 25 6.64 6.33 1.84
N ALA A 26 6.00 5.16 1.90
CA ALA A 26 6.69 3.89 2.13
C ALA A 26 7.73 3.59 1.02
N ALA A 27 7.41 3.89 -0.24
CA ALA A 27 8.34 3.72 -1.34
C ALA A 27 9.59 4.61 -1.20
N ARG A 28 9.41 5.88 -0.82
CA ARG A 28 10.52 6.82 -0.55
C ARG A 28 11.39 6.33 0.61
N GLU A 29 10.78 5.99 1.74
CA GLU A 29 11.50 5.49 2.91
C GLU A 29 12.30 4.21 2.60
N ALA A 30 11.71 3.28 1.83
CA ALA A 30 12.39 2.07 1.41
C ALA A 30 13.58 2.35 0.48
N ARG A 31 13.46 3.29 -0.47
CA ARG A 31 14.58 3.73 -1.31
C ARG A 31 15.69 4.40 -0.50
N ASP A 32 15.32 5.25 0.45
CA ASP A 32 16.31 5.93 1.29
C ASP A 32 17.02 4.98 2.24
N MET A 33 16.33 3.94 2.74
CA MET A 33 16.96 2.84 3.46
C MET A 33 17.91 2.04 2.55
N ALA A 34 17.48 1.71 1.34
CA ALA A 34 18.31 0.98 0.38
C ALA A 34 19.62 1.71 0.04
N LYS A 35 19.59 3.04 -0.08
CA LYS A 35 20.78 3.87 -0.32
C LYS A 35 21.82 3.79 0.80
N ARG A 36 21.39 3.51 2.03
CA ARG A 36 22.26 3.41 3.22
C ARG A 36 22.83 2.01 3.42
N LEU A 37 22.26 1.01 2.75
CA LEU A 37 22.69 -0.38 2.87
C LEU A 37 23.78 -0.70 1.84
N PRO A 38 24.75 -1.57 2.19
CA PRO A 38 25.70 -2.09 1.21
C PRO A 38 24.96 -2.95 0.18
N PRO A 39 25.54 -3.14 -1.03
CA PRO A 39 25.03 -4.06 -2.02
C PRO A 39 24.83 -5.47 -1.43
N GLY A 40 23.63 -6.01 -1.56
CA GLY A 40 23.28 -7.31 -1.02
C GLY A 40 21.78 -7.55 -0.90
N ILE A 41 21.42 -8.67 -0.26
CA ILE A 41 20.04 -9.15 -0.14
C ILE A 41 19.15 -8.12 0.56
N GLU A 42 19.64 -7.48 1.62
CA GLU A 42 18.85 -6.49 2.36
C GLU A 42 18.60 -5.22 1.56
N GLN A 43 19.59 -4.70 0.82
CA GLN A 43 19.38 -3.58 -0.09
C GLN A 43 18.36 -3.96 -1.17
N ALA A 44 18.51 -5.12 -1.80
CA ALA A 44 17.58 -5.61 -2.82
C ALA A 44 16.15 -5.76 -2.28
N ARG A 45 16.00 -6.21 -1.03
CA ARG A 45 14.71 -6.34 -0.36
C ARG A 45 14.03 -4.97 -0.16
N GLN A 46 14.78 -3.95 0.24
CA GLN A 46 14.24 -2.59 0.36
C GLN A 46 13.85 -2.01 -1.00
N LEU A 47 14.67 -2.21 -2.03
CA LEU A 47 14.33 -1.80 -3.40
C LEU A 47 13.07 -2.52 -3.92
N ARG A 48 12.92 -3.81 -3.61
CA ARG A 48 11.73 -4.57 -3.99
C ARG A 48 10.47 -4.01 -3.32
N ARG A 49 10.53 -3.73 -2.01
CA ARG A 49 9.42 -3.08 -1.28
C ARG A 49 9.04 -1.73 -1.88
N ALA A 50 10.01 -0.93 -2.28
CA ALA A 50 9.73 0.35 -2.92
C ALA A 50 8.97 0.18 -4.23
N ARG A 51 9.41 -0.76 -5.08
CA ARG A 51 8.75 -1.07 -6.36
C ARG A 51 7.35 -1.64 -6.17
N GLU A 52 7.16 -2.52 -5.19
CA GLU A 52 5.85 -3.07 -4.82
C GLU A 52 4.88 -1.95 -4.41
N ALA A 53 5.32 -1.01 -3.56
CA ALA A 53 4.50 0.11 -3.13
C ALA A 53 4.11 1.04 -4.30
N GLU A 54 5.03 1.31 -5.22
CA GLU A 54 4.76 2.09 -6.44
C GLU A 54 3.80 1.37 -7.39
N ALA A 55 3.96 0.06 -7.58
CA ALA A 55 3.05 -0.74 -8.39
C ALA A 55 1.61 -0.73 -7.83
N ILE A 56 1.47 -0.77 -6.50
CA ILE A 56 0.15 -0.69 -5.87
C ILE A 56 -0.48 0.70 -6.08
N VAL A 57 0.30 1.77 -6.10
CA VAL A 57 -0.20 3.12 -6.43
C VAL A 57 -0.77 3.18 -7.84
N GLU A 58 -0.07 2.62 -8.82
CA GLU A 58 -0.56 2.57 -10.20
C GLU A 58 -1.80 1.67 -10.33
N LEU A 59 -1.86 0.56 -9.60
CA LEU A 59 -3.04 -0.30 -9.53
C LEU A 59 -4.24 0.44 -8.91
N ASP A 60 -4.05 1.13 -7.79
CA ASP A 60 -5.08 1.94 -7.14
C ASP A 60 -5.62 3.02 -8.09
N ARG A 61 -4.72 3.69 -8.81
CA ARG A 61 -5.08 4.64 -9.87
C ARG A 61 -5.89 3.99 -10.99
N PHE A 62 -5.50 2.80 -11.44
CA PHE A 62 -6.23 2.06 -12.48
C PHE A 62 -7.64 1.66 -12.02
N LEU A 63 -7.77 1.16 -10.78
CA LEU A 63 -9.04 0.72 -10.21
C LEU A 63 -10.00 1.88 -9.89
N THR A 64 -9.47 3.07 -9.57
CA THR A 64 -10.26 4.27 -9.26
C THR A 64 -10.54 5.15 -10.47
N ALA A 65 -9.89 4.89 -11.61
CA ALA A 65 -10.18 5.60 -12.84
C ALA A 65 -11.65 5.38 -13.25
N PRO A 66 -12.37 6.44 -13.67
CA PRO A 66 -13.73 6.28 -14.15
C PRO A 66 -13.74 5.32 -15.35
N ALA A 67 -14.68 4.37 -15.35
CA ALA A 67 -14.89 3.51 -16.49
C ALA A 67 -15.10 4.38 -17.74
N ARG A 68 -14.34 4.12 -18.82
CA ARG A 68 -14.58 4.76 -20.11
C ARG A 68 -16.05 4.51 -20.46
N SER A 69 -16.82 5.59 -20.54
CA SER A 69 -18.25 5.61 -20.87
C SER A 69 -18.61 4.46 -21.80
N THR A 70 -19.28 3.43 -21.29
CA THR A 70 -20.01 2.49 -22.13
C THR A 70 -20.93 3.36 -23.00
N PRO A 71 -20.86 3.30 -24.34
CA PRO A 71 -21.74 4.09 -25.17
C PRO A 71 -23.19 3.81 -24.75
N PRO A 72 -24.08 4.82 -24.70
CA PRO A 72 -25.46 4.61 -24.29
C PRO A 72 -26.05 3.48 -25.14
N ARG A 73 -26.67 2.49 -24.48
CA ARG A 73 -27.47 1.48 -25.18
C ARG A 73 -28.50 2.25 -26.01
N ARG A 74 -28.39 2.19 -27.34
CA ARG A 74 -29.42 2.72 -28.22
C ARG A 74 -30.73 1.98 -27.94
N PRO A 75 -31.88 2.68 -27.97
CA PRO A 75 -33.19 2.07 -27.77
C PRO A 75 -33.49 1.02 -28.85
#